data_AF-A0A2H9MM51-F1
#
_entry.id   AF-A0A2H9MM51-F1
#
_cell.length_a   1.000
_cell.length_b   1.000
_cell.length_c   1.000
_cell.angle_alpha   90.00
_cell.angle_beta   90.00
_cell.angle_gamma   90.00
#
_symmetry.space_group_name_H-M   'P 1'
#
loop_
_entity.id
_entity.type
_entity.pdbx_description
1 polymer ?
#
loop_
_entity_poly.entity_id
_entity_poly.type
_entity_poly.pdbx_seq_one_letter_code
_entity_poly.pdbx_strand_id
1 'polypeptide(L)' 'MKLGIISDVHSNLIALKKVLSELKDVGMIIHAGDIVGYNPYPNEVVKIFR' A
#
# COMPACT_ATOMS: atom_id res chain seq x y z
N MET A 1 -7.71 0.56 -19.21
CA MET A 1 -6.64 0.75 -18.22
C MET A 1 -7.19 0.40 -16.84
N LYS A 2 -6.58 -0.53 -16.10
CA LYS A 2 -7.03 -0.90 -14.74
C LYS A 2 -6.27 -0.07 -13.71
N LEU A 3 -6.96 0.39 -12.67
CA LEU A 3 -6.37 1.12 -11.54
C LEU A 3 -6.49 0.27 -10.28
N GLY A 4 -5.39 0.15 -9.53
CA GLY A 4 -5.40 -0.39 -8.18
C GLY A 4 -5.63 0.74 -7.17
N ILE A 5 -6.60 0.60 -6.28
CA ILE A 5 -6.86 1.57 -5.22
C ILE A 5 -6.65 0.87 -3.89
N ILE A 6 -5.82 1.46 -3.03
CA ILE A 6 -5.49 0.95 -1.69
C ILE A 6 -5.80 2.04 -0.66
N SER A 7 -6.22 1.68 0.53
CA SER A 7 -6.43 2.61 1.65
C SER A 7 -6.06 1.92 2.97
N ASP A 8 -5.89 2.70 4.04
CA ASP A 8 -5.85 2.21 5.43
C ASP A 8 -4.75 1.16 5.68
N VAL A 9 -3.56 1.40 5.11
CA VAL A 9 -2.42 0.49 5.28
C VAL A 9 -1.94 0.50 6.73
N HIS A 10 -2.02 1.66 7.40
CA HIS A 10 -1.63 1.84 8.80
C HIS A 10 -0.32 1.14 9.15
N SER A 11 0.76 1.46 8.42
CA SER A 11 2.11 0.90 8.66
C SER A 11 2.20 -0.64 8.60
N ASN A 12 1.20 -1.33 8.05
CA ASN A 12 1.17 -2.78 7.96
C ASN A 12 1.91 -3.27 6.71
N LEU A 13 3.24 -3.30 6.80
CA LEU A 13 4.12 -3.71 5.71
C LEU A 13 3.80 -5.11 5.17
N ILE A 14 3.44 -6.05 6.05
CA ILE A 14 3.20 -7.45 5.68
C ILE A 14 1.92 -7.54 4.84
N ALA A 15 0.84 -6.89 5.29
CA ALA A 15 -0.40 -6.83 4.53
C ALA A 15 -0.20 -6.08 3.19
N LEU A 16 0.49 -4.94 3.20
CA LEU A 16 0.77 -4.17 1.98
C LEU A 16 1.50 -5.01 0.93
N LYS A 17 2.57 -5.72 1.31
CA LYS A 17 3.30 -6.61 0.39
C LYS A 17 2.41 -7.69 -0.21
N LYS A 18 1.52 -8.27 0.61
CA LYS A 18 0.57 -9.29 0.14
C LYS A 18 -0.43 -8.68 -0.85
N VAL A 19 -1.04 -7.54 -0.55
CA VAL A 19 -1.99 -6.87 -1.44
C VAL A 19 -1.33 -6.48 -2.76
N LEU A 20 -0.15 -5.85 -2.73
CA LEU A 20 0.58 -5.48 -3.93
C LEU A 20 0.92 -6.69 -4.81
N SER A 21 1.19 -7.85 -4.20
CA SER A 21 1.43 -9.08 -4.95
C SER A 21 0.21 -9.59 -5.70
N GLU A 22 -1.02 -9.19 -5.34
CA GLU A 22 -2.25 -9.56 -6.04
C GLU A 22 -2.64 -8.55 -7.13
N LEU A 23 -2.09 -7.32 -7.10
CA LEU A 23 -2.36 -6.26 -8.08
C LEU A 23 -1.45 -6.34 -9.32
N LYS A 24 -1.39 -7.50 -9.99
CA LYS A 24 -0.39 -7.77 -11.06
C LYS A 24 -0.69 -7.15 -12.44
N ASP A 25 -1.92 -6.69 -12.71
CA ASP A 25 -2.34 -6.18 -14.02
C ASP A 25 -2.94 -4.77 -13.98
N VAL A 26 -2.46 -3.93 -13.07
CA VAL A 26 -2.89 -2.53 -12.95
C VAL A 26 -1.86 -1.60 -13.60
N GLY A 27 -2.34 -0.59 -14.33
CA GLY A 27 -1.46 0.40 -14.96
C GLY A 27 -0.96 1.46 -13.99
N MET A 28 -1.64 1.61 -12.85
CA MET A 28 -1.28 2.55 -11.78
C MET A 28 -1.92 2.09 -10.47
N ILE A 29 -1.23 2.39 -9.36
CA ILE A 29 -1.75 2.22 -8.01
C ILE A 29 -1.89 3.61 -7.37
N ILE A 30 -3.04 3.85 -6.75
CA ILE A 30 -3.35 5.07 -6.01
C ILE A 30 -3.65 4.67 -4.57
N HIS A 31 -3.07 5.36 -3.58
CA HIS A 31 -3.46 5.20 -2.19
C HIS A 31 -4.41 6.35 -1.77
N ALA A 32 -5.47 6.02 -1.02
CA ALA A 32 -6.49 7.00 -0.61
C ALA A 32 -6.17 7.69 0.73
N GLY A 33 -5.17 7.23 1.48
CA GLY A 33 -4.79 7.82 2.76
C GLY A 33 -4.43 6.77 3.80
N ASP A 34 -4.29 7.21 5.05
CA ASP A 34 -4.10 6.35 6.23
C ASP A 34 -2.99 5.30 6.07
N ILE A 35 -1.89 5.74 5.47
CA ILE A 35 -0.73 4.91 5.18
C ILE A 35 0.13 4.60 6.41
N VAL A 36 0.10 5.47 7.43
CA VAL A 36 0.88 5.34 8.67
C VAL A 36 -0.04 5.26 9.90
N GLY A 37 0.54 4.98 11.08
CA GLY A 37 -0.18 4.71 12.34
C GLY A 37 -0.33 3.22 12.65
N TYR A 38 -0.74 2.88 13.87
CA TYR A 38 -1.02 1.54 14.43
C TYR A 38 0.08 0.45 14.38
N ASN A 39 0.66 0.11 13.22
CA ASN A 39 1.60 -1.00 13.05
C ASN A 39 3.08 -0.53 12.99
N PRO A 40 4.09 -1.43 13.09
CA PRO A 40 5.45 -1.03 13.46
C PRO A 40 6.35 -0.58 12.30
N TYR A 41 5.87 -0.53 11.05
CA TYR A 41 6.69 -0.29 9.85
C TYR A 41 6.32 0.96 9.05
N PRO A 42 6.19 2.16 9.67
CA PRO A 42 5.74 3.36 8.96
C PRO A 42 6.72 3.80 7.86
N ASN A 43 8.03 3.70 8.11
CA ASN A 43 9.05 4.15 7.15
C ASN A 43 9.13 3.25 5.92
N GLU A 44 9.04 1.94 6.12
CA GLU A 44 9.05 0.95 5.06
C GLU A 44 7.80 1.06 4.18
N VAL A 45 6.63 1.30 4.79
CA VAL A 45 5.39 1.54 4.05
C VAL A 45 5.49 2.84 3.23
N VAL A 46 5.94 3.95 3.84
CA VAL A 46 6.11 5.22 3.13
C VAL A 46 7.11 5.07 1.97
N LYS A 47 8.18 4.30 2.15
CA LYS A 47 9.18 4.04 1.09
C LYS A 47 8.60 3.28 -0.10
N ILE A 48 7.57 2.46 0.08
CA ILE A 48 6.92 1.72 -1.01
C ILE A 48 6.04 2.64 -1.87
N PHE A 49 5.44 3.67 -1.28
CA PHE A 49 4.56 4.62 -1.99
C PHE A 49 5.29 5.83 -2.60
N ARG A 50 6.61 5.96 -2.36
CA ARG A 50 7.47 7.00 -2.98
C ARG A 50 8.16 6.49 -4.23
#